data_AF-A0A0E9M3R3-F1
#
_entry.id   AF-A0A0E9M3R3-F1
#
_cell.length_a   1.000
_cell.length_b   1.000
_cell.length_c   1.000
_cell.angle_alpha   90.00
_cell.angle_beta   90.00
_cell.angle_gamma   90.00
#
_symmetry.space_group_name_H-M   'P 1'
#
loop_
_entity.id
_entity.type
_entity.pdbx_description
1 polymer ?
#
loop_
_entity_poly.entity_id
_entity_poly.type
_entity_poly.pdbx_seq_one_letter_code
_entity_poly.pdbx_strand_id
1 'polypeptide(L)'
;MYEGVFDKGKLPLHQCVGYSDMALRRFFEAVRQEPWYERTVFVITADHSVPCHSEAYKTNINGFAVPILFHAPGLQLKGLDASLAQQIDILPTLMELLNYPKPYVAFGNNLLDAERKNERFVLNYVSETFQFLMNEWAIYYDGKKVVAFYDRIKDPFLTNNLINNGPIPEKEFQFLKAIIQQYNNRMIEDRLTVSK
;
A
#
# COMPACT_ATOMS: atom_id res chain seq x y z
N MET A 1 32.21 -3.04 -13.42
CA MET A 1 32.01 -3.30 -11.98
C MET A 1 31.63 -1.97 -11.34
N TYR A 2 30.53 -1.86 -10.58
CA TYR A 2 30.02 -0.58 -10.05
C TYR A 2 30.63 -0.21 -8.67
N GLU A 3 31.84 -0.71 -8.39
CA GLU A 3 32.50 -0.48 -7.12
C GLU A 3 32.84 1.01 -6.97
N GLY A 4 32.52 1.59 -5.81
CA GLY A 4 32.74 3.01 -5.53
C GLY A 4 31.83 4.00 -6.26
N VAL A 5 30.89 3.53 -7.09
CA VAL A 5 29.99 4.41 -7.88
C VAL A 5 28.85 4.98 -7.05
N PHE A 6 28.28 4.19 -6.13
CA PHE A 6 27.12 4.58 -5.32
C PHE A 6 27.52 4.89 -3.89
N ASP A 7 26.90 5.94 -3.33
CA ASP A 7 27.06 6.33 -1.94
C ASP A 7 26.68 5.16 -1.01
N LYS A 8 27.54 4.89 -0.04
CA LYS A 8 27.32 3.88 1.00
C LYS A 8 26.12 4.21 1.88
N GLY A 9 25.81 5.50 2.04
CA GLY A 9 24.69 5.97 2.86
C GLY A 9 24.78 5.48 4.31
N LYS A 10 23.60 5.28 4.93
CA LYS A 10 23.49 4.87 6.34
C LYS A 10 23.39 3.36 6.55
N LEU A 11 22.91 2.64 5.53
CA LEU A 11 22.70 1.20 5.55
C LEU A 11 23.40 0.59 4.33
N PRO A 12 24.00 -0.61 4.43
CA PRO A 12 24.64 -1.28 3.29
C PRO A 12 23.73 -1.38 2.06
N LEU A 13 22.42 -1.49 2.28
CA LEU A 13 21.41 -1.55 1.24
C LEU A 13 21.34 -0.29 0.36
N HIS A 14 21.78 0.88 0.83
CA HIS A 14 21.67 2.13 0.07
C HIS A 14 22.45 2.08 -1.25
N GLN A 15 23.54 1.32 -1.34
CA GLN A 15 24.25 1.13 -2.61
C GLN A 15 23.41 0.33 -3.62
N CYS A 16 22.68 -0.69 -3.15
CA CYS A 16 21.74 -1.44 -3.99
C CYS A 16 20.58 -0.53 -4.44
N VAL A 17 20.05 0.32 -3.56
CA VAL A 17 19.02 1.31 -3.92
C VAL A 17 19.55 2.28 -4.97
N GLY A 18 20.77 2.82 -4.81
CA GLY A 18 21.41 3.69 -5.80
C GLY A 18 21.63 3.01 -7.15
N TYR A 19 21.99 1.72 -7.15
CA TYR A 19 22.07 0.93 -8.37
C TYR A 19 20.70 0.79 -9.05
N SER A 20 19.66 0.44 -8.29
CA SER A 20 18.29 0.32 -8.82
C SER A 20 17.76 1.63 -9.38
N ASP A 21 17.99 2.76 -8.71
CA ASP A 21 17.65 4.10 -9.20
C ASP A 21 18.33 4.40 -10.54
N MET A 22 19.65 4.15 -10.63
CA MET A 22 20.41 4.33 -11.87
C MET A 22 19.91 3.41 -13.00
N ALA A 23 19.56 2.16 -12.69
CA ALA A 23 19.01 1.22 -13.66
C ALA A 23 17.62 1.67 -14.16
N LEU A 24 16.75 2.13 -13.27
CA LEU A 24 15.45 2.71 -13.63
C LEU A 24 15.63 3.96 -14.50
N ARG A 25 16.55 4.85 -14.14
CA ARG A 25 16.87 6.03 -14.97
C ARG A 25 17.25 5.63 -16.39
N ARG A 26 18.18 4.67 -16.54
CA ARG A 26 18.60 4.19 -17.87
C ARG A 26 17.48 3.51 -18.64
N PHE A 27 16.62 2.75 -17.95
CA PHE A 27 15.42 2.17 -18.56
C PHE A 27 14.51 3.27 -19.12
N PHE A 28 14.22 4.31 -18.34
CA PHE A 28 13.37 5.42 -18.79
C PHE A 28 14.03 6.29 -19.87
N GLU A 29 15.35 6.50 -19.83
CA GLU A 29 16.09 7.17 -20.92
C GLU A 29 15.92 6.43 -22.25
N ALA A 30 16.00 5.09 -22.22
CA ALA A 30 15.83 4.26 -23.40
C ALA A 30 14.37 4.25 -23.89
N VAL A 31 13.42 3.91 -23.01
CA VAL A 31 12.02 3.72 -23.41
C VAL A 31 11.32 5.01 -23.78
N ARG A 32 11.82 6.19 -23.37
CA ARG A 32 11.23 7.49 -23.73
C ARG A 32 11.26 7.78 -25.23
N GLN A 33 12.12 7.11 -25.98
CA GLN A 33 12.18 7.24 -27.46
C GLN A 33 11.21 6.31 -28.18
N GLU A 34 10.58 5.38 -27.46
CA GLU A 34 9.70 4.39 -28.06
C GLU A 34 8.31 4.96 -28.39
N PRO A 35 7.70 4.61 -29.54
CA PRO A 35 6.40 5.13 -29.94
C PRO A 35 5.25 4.86 -28.94
N TRP A 36 5.40 3.84 -28.11
CA TRP A 36 4.41 3.41 -27.11
C TRP A 36 4.56 4.11 -25.75
N TYR A 37 5.63 4.88 -25.52
CA TYR A 37 5.95 5.46 -24.21
C TYR A 37 4.82 6.34 -23.65
N GLU A 38 4.30 7.26 -24.47
CA GLU A 38 3.19 8.15 -24.11
C GLU A 38 1.86 7.41 -23.90
N ARG A 39 1.78 6.13 -24.30
CA ARG A 39 0.58 5.27 -24.17
C ARG A 39 0.77 4.14 -23.16
N THR A 40 1.73 4.28 -22.26
CA THR A 40 2.07 3.25 -21.28
C THR A 40 1.91 3.76 -19.86
N VAL A 41 1.29 2.94 -19.02
CA VAL A 41 1.26 3.14 -17.57
C VAL A 41 2.32 2.24 -16.96
N PHE A 42 3.30 2.84 -16.30
CA PHE A 42 4.30 2.15 -15.50
C PHE A 42 3.86 2.17 -14.04
N VAL A 43 3.88 1.01 -13.39
CA VAL A 43 3.70 0.88 -11.94
C VAL A 43 5.00 0.39 -11.35
N ILE A 44 5.58 1.17 -10.45
CA ILE A 44 6.83 0.85 -9.77
C ILE A 44 6.52 0.65 -8.29
N THR A 45 6.85 -0.52 -7.75
CA THR A 45 6.66 -0.86 -6.35
C THR A 45 7.72 -1.86 -5.88
N ALA A 46 7.72 -2.16 -4.58
CA ALA A 46 8.47 -3.27 -4.01
C ALA A 46 7.49 -4.35 -3.54
N ASP A 47 7.91 -5.60 -3.58
CA ASP A 47 7.15 -6.75 -3.12
C ASP A 47 7.10 -6.81 -1.58
N HIS A 48 8.18 -6.41 -0.92
CA HIS A 48 8.28 -6.25 0.53
C HIS A 48 9.19 -5.08 0.92
N SER A 49 9.07 -4.67 2.18
CA SER A 49 9.91 -3.63 2.77
C SER A 49 11.25 -4.18 3.26
N VAL A 50 12.15 -3.26 3.55
CA VAL A 50 13.51 -3.53 4.05
C VAL A 50 13.75 -2.71 5.32
N PRO A 51 14.72 -3.09 6.17
CA PRO A 51 15.07 -2.29 7.34
C PRO A 51 15.33 -0.83 6.95
N CYS A 52 14.57 0.07 7.56
CA CYS A 52 14.65 1.50 7.30
C CYS A 52 15.42 2.20 8.42
N HIS A 53 16.27 3.17 8.06
CA HIS A 53 17.01 3.96 9.05
C HIS A 53 16.12 5.00 9.75
N SER A 54 14.95 5.31 9.20
CA SER A 54 14.00 6.28 9.75
C SER A 54 13.13 5.62 10.82
N GLU A 55 13.07 6.23 12.01
CA GLU A 55 12.26 5.74 13.14
C GLU A 55 10.77 5.60 12.80
N ALA A 56 10.24 6.46 11.93
CA ALA A 56 8.84 6.43 11.53
C ALA A 56 8.41 5.10 10.87
N TYR A 57 9.36 4.38 10.26
CA TYR A 57 9.14 3.09 9.61
C TYR A 57 9.59 1.90 10.45
N LYS A 58 9.91 2.11 11.73
CA LYS A 58 10.28 1.03 12.66
C LYS A 58 9.11 0.54 13.50
N THR A 59 7.93 1.13 13.36
CA THR A 59 6.71 0.60 13.99
C THR A 59 6.31 -0.71 13.31
N ASN A 60 5.63 -1.59 14.06
CA ASN A 60 5.20 -2.89 13.53
C ASN A 60 4.38 -2.78 12.25
N ILE A 61 3.65 -1.69 12.04
CA ILE A 61 2.77 -1.52 10.87
C ILE A 61 3.43 -0.72 9.74
N ASN A 62 4.16 0.36 10.05
CA ASN A 62 4.86 1.14 9.03
C ASN A 62 6.09 0.41 8.51
N GLY A 63 6.57 -0.60 9.25
CA GLY A 63 7.62 -1.51 8.80
C GLY A 63 7.29 -2.23 7.50
N PHE A 64 6.02 -2.31 7.09
CA PHE A 64 5.58 -2.90 5.81
C PHE A 64 5.47 -1.89 4.65
N ALA A 65 5.71 -0.60 4.90
CA ALA A 65 5.52 0.42 3.89
C ALA A 65 6.51 0.24 2.73
N VAL A 66 5.97 0.20 1.51
CA VAL A 66 6.71 0.14 0.24
C VAL A 66 6.29 1.30 -0.65
N PRO A 67 7.13 1.76 -1.59
CA PRO A 67 6.71 2.75 -2.57
C PRO A 67 5.65 2.15 -3.50
N ILE A 68 4.65 2.94 -3.87
CA ILE A 68 3.75 2.66 -5.01
C ILE A 68 3.75 3.93 -5.86
N LEU A 69 4.35 3.84 -7.05
CA LEU A 69 4.44 4.95 -8.00
C LEU A 69 3.72 4.58 -9.29
N PHE A 70 2.78 5.43 -9.71
CA PHE A 70 2.19 5.40 -11.03
C PHE A 70 2.86 6.46 -11.89
N HIS A 71 3.42 6.05 -13.02
CA HIS A 71 4.01 6.94 -14.01
C HIS A 71 3.35 6.67 -15.36
N ALA A 72 2.62 7.65 -15.87
CA ALA A 72 1.90 7.56 -17.14
C ALA A 72 2.15 8.83 -17.94
N PRO A 73 3.18 8.88 -18.81
CA PRO A 73 3.62 10.11 -19.47
C PRO A 73 2.52 10.85 -20.24
N GLY A 74 1.62 10.12 -20.89
CA GLY A 74 0.50 10.70 -21.64
C GLY A 74 -0.70 11.13 -20.78
N LEU A 75 -0.64 10.94 -19.46
CA LEU A 75 -1.70 11.33 -18.53
C LEU A 75 -1.18 12.36 -17.53
N GLN A 76 -2.05 13.30 -17.15
CA GLN A 76 -1.73 14.27 -16.10
C GLN A 76 -2.10 13.69 -14.73
N LEU A 77 -1.17 12.92 -14.15
CA LEU A 77 -1.32 12.44 -12.78
C LEU A 77 -0.92 13.53 -11.78
N LYS A 78 -1.64 13.59 -10.66
CA LYS A 78 -1.30 14.48 -9.54
C LYS A 78 -0.07 13.92 -8.81
N GLY A 79 0.63 14.80 -8.11
CA GLY A 79 1.86 14.48 -7.39
C GLY A 79 1.66 13.60 -6.14
N LEU A 80 2.42 13.86 -5.09
CA LEU A 80 2.46 13.04 -3.89
C LEU A 80 1.10 12.95 -3.17
N ASP A 81 0.64 11.74 -2.87
CA ASP A 81 -0.49 11.46 -1.97
C ASP A 81 0.02 10.69 -0.75
N ALA A 82 -0.16 11.26 0.44
CA ALA A 82 0.30 10.68 1.71
C ALA A 82 -0.81 9.92 2.46
N SER A 83 -1.97 9.73 1.84
CA SER A 83 -3.03 8.89 2.41
C SER A 83 -2.69 7.41 2.33
N LEU A 84 -3.49 6.59 3.03
CA LEU A 84 -3.31 5.13 3.05
C LEU A 84 -3.38 4.54 1.64
N ALA A 85 -2.45 3.66 1.32
CA ALA A 85 -2.38 2.90 0.09
C ALA A 85 -1.68 1.55 0.35
N GLN A 86 -2.05 0.53 -0.43
CA GLN A 86 -1.52 -0.82 -0.34
C GLN A 86 -1.48 -1.47 -1.73
N GLN A 87 -0.74 -2.59 -1.88
CA GLN A 87 -0.54 -3.23 -3.20
C GLN A 87 -1.85 -3.66 -3.88
N ILE A 88 -2.86 -4.09 -3.11
CA ILE A 88 -4.15 -4.51 -3.67
C ILE A 88 -4.94 -3.36 -4.32
N ASP A 89 -4.53 -2.11 -4.08
CA ASP A 89 -5.09 -0.91 -4.69
C ASP A 89 -4.54 -0.67 -6.12
N ILE A 90 -3.46 -1.37 -6.51
CA ILE A 90 -2.86 -1.21 -7.84
C ILE A 90 -3.84 -1.60 -8.94
N LEU A 91 -4.52 -2.74 -8.80
CA LEU A 91 -5.48 -3.22 -9.80
C LEU A 91 -6.63 -2.24 -10.06
N PRO A 92 -7.44 -1.83 -9.05
CA PRO A 92 -8.54 -0.90 -9.31
C PRO A 92 -8.07 0.46 -9.83
N THR A 93 -6.89 0.93 -9.38
CA THR A 93 -6.27 2.17 -9.90
C THR A 93 -5.87 2.04 -11.36
N LEU A 94 -5.30 0.89 -11.77
CA LEU A 94 -4.99 0.62 -13.18
C LEU A 94 -6.25 0.54 -14.04
N MET A 95 -7.32 -0.08 -13.54
CA MET A 95 -8.57 -0.18 -14.29
C MET A 95 -9.16 1.22 -14.56
N GLU A 96 -9.05 2.14 -13.60
CA GLU A 96 -9.40 3.55 -13.78
C GLU A 96 -8.52 4.23 -14.84
N LEU A 97 -7.20 4.13 -14.72
CA LEU A 97 -6.25 4.74 -15.67
C LEU A 97 -6.43 4.27 -17.11
N LEU A 98 -6.84 3.01 -17.28
CA LEU A 98 -7.10 2.41 -18.59
C LEU A 98 -8.51 2.67 -19.13
N ASN A 99 -9.35 3.40 -18.38
CA ASN A 99 -10.79 3.56 -18.66
C ASN A 99 -11.46 2.21 -18.95
N TYR A 100 -11.14 1.18 -18.15
CA TYR A 100 -11.62 -0.18 -18.39
C TYR A 100 -13.14 -0.26 -18.16
N PRO A 101 -13.96 -0.56 -19.19
CA PRO A 101 -15.41 -0.32 -19.12
C PRO A 101 -16.21 -1.51 -18.57
N LYS A 102 -15.54 -2.62 -18.20
CA LYS A 102 -16.21 -3.86 -17.77
C LYS A 102 -16.10 -4.03 -16.26
N PRO A 103 -17.08 -4.71 -15.64
CA PRO A 103 -17.01 -4.99 -14.21
C PRO A 103 -15.83 -5.93 -13.89
N TYR A 104 -15.21 -5.72 -12.74
CA TYR A 104 -14.11 -6.53 -12.23
C TYR A 104 -14.23 -6.72 -10.72
N VAL A 105 -13.56 -7.73 -10.19
CA VAL A 105 -13.43 -7.94 -8.74
C VAL A 105 -12.10 -7.36 -8.29
N ALA A 106 -12.14 -6.50 -7.26
CA ALA A 106 -10.96 -6.00 -6.57
C ALA A 106 -11.24 -5.92 -5.07
N PHE A 107 -10.18 -6.09 -4.28
CA PHE A 107 -10.24 -5.99 -2.82
C PHE A 107 -9.72 -4.65 -2.30
N GLY A 108 -8.94 -3.92 -3.10
CA GLY A 108 -8.42 -2.59 -2.77
C GLY A 108 -9.31 -1.44 -3.25
N ASN A 109 -8.81 -0.23 -3.07
CA ASN A 109 -9.44 1.02 -3.45
C ASN A 109 -8.79 1.62 -4.72
N ASN A 110 -9.57 2.35 -5.53
CA ASN A 110 -9.00 3.20 -6.58
C ASN A 110 -8.30 4.42 -5.94
N LEU A 111 -6.98 4.55 -6.12
CA LEU A 111 -6.18 5.63 -5.53
C LEU A 111 -6.33 6.99 -6.24
N LEU A 112 -7.01 7.05 -7.38
CA LEU A 112 -7.30 8.30 -8.10
C LEU A 112 -8.65 8.90 -7.68
N ASP A 113 -9.50 8.11 -7.04
CA ASP A 113 -10.77 8.58 -6.51
C ASP A 113 -10.52 9.48 -5.29
N ALA A 114 -10.73 10.79 -5.49
CA ALA A 114 -10.54 11.80 -4.47
C ALA A 114 -11.70 11.86 -3.47
N GLU A 115 -12.91 11.46 -3.87
CA GLU A 115 -14.10 11.51 -3.04
C GLU A 115 -14.08 10.37 -2.01
N ARG A 116 -13.51 9.22 -2.39
CA ARG A 116 -13.42 8.02 -1.54
C ARG A 116 -12.11 7.90 -0.75
N LYS A 117 -11.37 8.99 -0.58
CA LYS A 117 -10.11 9.00 0.20
C LYS A 117 -10.28 8.52 1.65
N ASN A 118 -11.41 8.83 2.27
CA ASN A 118 -11.71 8.42 3.65
C ASN A 118 -12.17 6.95 3.77
N GLU A 119 -12.26 6.25 2.65
CA GLU A 119 -12.58 4.81 2.61
C GLU A 119 -11.31 3.96 2.44
N ARG A 120 -10.15 4.58 2.25
CA ARG A 120 -8.87 3.88 2.11
C ARG A 120 -8.49 3.21 3.42
N PHE A 121 -8.00 1.99 3.30
CA PHE A 121 -7.53 1.19 4.42
C PHE A 121 -6.22 0.48 4.05
N VAL A 122 -5.56 -0.10 5.05
CA VAL A 122 -4.45 -1.04 4.86
C VAL A 122 -4.71 -2.25 5.75
N LEU A 123 -4.46 -3.45 5.24
CA LEU A 123 -4.61 -4.68 5.99
C LEU A 123 -3.39 -5.59 5.78
N ASN A 124 -2.72 -5.93 6.89
CA ASN A 124 -1.67 -6.95 6.93
C ASN A 124 -2.10 -8.10 7.84
N TYR A 125 -1.59 -9.30 7.59
CA TYR A 125 -1.75 -10.45 8.48
C TYR A 125 -0.38 -11.03 8.82
N VAL A 126 0.04 -10.88 10.06
CA VAL A 126 1.40 -11.22 10.51
C VAL A 126 1.31 -11.83 11.90
N SER A 127 1.98 -12.98 12.09
CA SER A 127 2.02 -13.68 13.39
C SER A 127 0.61 -13.85 14.00
N GLU A 128 -0.32 -14.37 13.19
CA GLU A 128 -1.72 -14.62 13.57
C GLU A 128 -2.54 -13.37 13.94
N THR A 129 -2.03 -12.18 13.65
CA THR A 129 -2.69 -10.91 13.95
C THR A 129 -2.95 -10.11 12.68
N PHE A 130 -4.20 -9.74 12.47
CA PHE A 130 -4.58 -8.73 11.50
C PHE A 130 -4.16 -7.35 12.03
N GLN A 131 -3.38 -6.63 11.24
CA GLN A 131 -3.00 -5.25 11.49
C GLN A 131 -3.74 -4.37 10.48
N PHE A 132 -4.64 -3.54 10.96
CA PHE A 132 -5.58 -2.80 10.12
C PHE A 132 -5.45 -1.30 10.36
N LEU A 133 -5.32 -0.53 9.28
CA LEU A 133 -5.36 0.93 9.30
C LEU A 133 -6.59 1.43 8.56
N MET A 134 -7.34 2.32 9.18
CA MET A 134 -8.42 3.08 8.52
C MET A 134 -8.66 4.36 9.30
N ASN A 135 -8.85 5.48 8.60
CA ASN A 135 -8.95 6.81 9.22
C ASN A 135 -7.76 7.05 10.17
N GLU A 136 -8.02 7.51 11.40
CA GLU A 136 -7.02 7.69 12.45
C GLU A 136 -6.63 6.42 13.20
N TRP A 137 -7.29 5.28 12.95
CA TRP A 137 -7.15 4.11 13.79
C TRP A 137 -6.18 3.09 13.23
N ALA A 138 -5.34 2.54 14.11
CA ALA A 138 -4.62 1.30 13.90
C ALA A 138 -5.18 0.23 14.84
N ILE A 139 -5.70 -0.88 14.31
CA ILE A 139 -6.37 -1.95 15.05
C ILE A 139 -5.61 -3.26 14.85
N TYR A 140 -5.34 -3.97 15.95
CA TYR A 140 -4.71 -5.28 15.97
C TYR A 140 -5.73 -6.32 16.45
N TYR A 141 -6.00 -7.32 15.62
CA TYR A 141 -7.04 -8.32 15.85
C TYR A 141 -6.51 -9.74 15.64
N ASP A 142 -6.61 -10.62 16.65
CA ASP A 142 -6.06 -11.99 16.62
C ASP A 142 -7.02 -13.03 15.98
N GLY A 143 -8.08 -12.58 15.31
CA GLY A 143 -9.15 -13.45 14.81
C GLY A 143 -10.22 -13.80 15.83
N LYS A 144 -10.06 -13.42 17.11
CA LYS A 144 -11.03 -13.64 18.19
C LYS A 144 -11.40 -12.34 18.90
N LYS A 145 -10.43 -11.51 19.24
CA LYS A 145 -10.60 -10.22 19.94
C LYS A 145 -9.60 -9.19 19.48
N VAL A 146 -9.93 -7.91 19.67
CA VAL A 146 -8.97 -6.82 19.50
C VAL A 146 -7.94 -6.92 20.63
N VAL A 147 -6.66 -6.99 20.28
CA VAL A 147 -5.55 -7.12 21.22
C VAL A 147 -4.84 -5.79 21.49
N ALA A 148 -4.91 -4.86 20.53
CA ALA A 148 -4.45 -3.49 20.69
C ALA A 148 -5.16 -2.56 19.70
N PHE A 149 -5.28 -1.28 20.05
CA PHE A 149 -5.59 -0.25 19.08
C PHE A 149 -4.98 1.11 19.48
N TYR A 150 -4.77 1.97 18.50
CA TYR A 150 -4.05 3.24 18.65
C TYR A 150 -4.69 4.33 17.78
N ASP A 151 -4.68 5.58 18.26
CA ASP A 151 -4.89 6.78 17.44
C ASP A 151 -3.56 7.12 16.74
N ARG A 152 -3.38 6.61 15.52
CA ARG A 152 -2.11 6.68 14.78
C ARG A 152 -1.74 8.10 14.34
N ILE A 153 -2.68 9.03 14.38
CA ILE A 153 -2.45 10.44 14.02
C ILE A 153 -1.84 11.16 15.20
N LYS A 154 -2.32 10.89 16.43
CA LYS A 154 -1.76 11.47 17.66
C LYS A 154 -0.56 10.69 18.21
N ASP A 155 -0.49 9.40 17.94
CA ASP A 155 0.58 8.49 18.36
C ASP A 155 1.17 7.75 17.14
N PRO A 156 1.97 8.44 16.30
CA PRO A 156 2.52 7.86 15.07
C PRO A 156 3.50 6.71 15.31
N PHE A 157 4.00 6.55 16.53
CA PHE A 157 4.91 5.48 16.93
C PHE A 157 4.20 4.29 17.60
N LEU A 158 2.88 4.37 17.79
CA LEU A 158 2.05 3.31 18.38
C LEU A 158 2.54 2.87 19.76
N THR A 159 2.87 3.84 20.60
CA THR A 159 3.42 3.63 21.95
C THR A 159 2.37 3.59 23.05
N ASN A 160 1.18 4.16 22.81
CA ASN A 160 0.10 4.27 23.77
C ASN A 160 -1.11 3.42 23.35
N ASN A 161 -1.12 2.16 23.77
CA ASN A 161 -2.22 1.25 23.50
C ASN A 161 -3.49 1.67 24.26
N LEU A 162 -4.58 1.86 23.53
CA LEU A 162 -5.85 2.36 24.05
C LEU A 162 -6.82 1.24 24.47
N ILE A 163 -6.42 -0.04 24.41
CA ILE A 163 -7.30 -1.19 24.70
C ILE A 163 -8.01 -1.13 26.06
N ASN A 164 -7.38 -0.51 27.06
CA ASN A 164 -7.94 -0.33 28.41
C ASN A 164 -8.42 1.11 28.69
N ASN A 165 -8.31 2.01 27.72
CA ASN A 165 -8.45 3.46 27.90
C ASN A 165 -9.55 4.07 27.02
N GLY A 166 -10.36 3.26 26.34
CA GLY A 166 -11.48 3.75 25.54
C GLY A 166 -12.23 2.63 24.81
N PRO A 167 -13.40 2.96 24.22
CA PRO A 167 -14.11 2.02 23.38
C PRO A 167 -13.32 1.75 22.09
N ILE A 168 -13.38 0.50 21.62
CA ILE A 168 -12.84 0.13 20.31
C ILE A 168 -13.58 0.94 19.23
N PRO A 169 -12.89 1.41 18.18
CA PRO A 169 -13.51 2.06 17.02
C PRO A 169 -14.43 1.08 16.26
N GLU A 170 -15.71 1.06 16.63
CA GLU A 170 -16.64 0.02 16.20
C GLU A 170 -16.86 0.03 14.67
N LYS A 171 -16.90 1.22 14.05
CA LYS A 171 -17.11 1.36 12.61
C LYS A 171 -15.96 0.70 11.82
N GLU A 172 -14.73 1.06 12.16
CA GLU A 172 -13.50 0.54 11.55
C GLU A 172 -13.34 -0.95 11.82
N PHE A 173 -13.67 -1.40 13.03
CA PHE A 173 -13.60 -2.81 13.39
C PHE A 173 -14.64 -3.66 12.65
N GLN A 174 -15.87 -3.15 12.47
CA GLN A 174 -16.88 -3.81 11.64
C GLN A 174 -16.46 -3.88 10.17
N PHE A 175 -15.85 -2.80 9.66
CA PHE A 175 -15.31 -2.79 8.30
C PHE A 175 -14.19 -3.82 8.10
N LEU A 176 -13.26 -3.93 9.06
CA LEU A 176 -12.23 -4.99 9.07
C LEU A 176 -12.86 -6.39 8.98
N LYS A 177 -13.86 -6.68 9.83
CA LYS A 177 -14.55 -7.98 9.80
C LYS A 177 -15.25 -8.23 8.47
N ALA A 178 -15.85 -7.20 7.88
CA ALA A 178 -16.48 -7.30 6.57
C ALA A 178 -15.47 -7.63 5.47
N ILE A 179 -14.28 -7.00 5.47
CA ILE A 179 -13.20 -7.32 4.53
C ILE A 179 -12.77 -8.78 4.67
N ILE A 180 -12.48 -9.23 5.90
CA ILE A 180 -12.05 -10.61 6.16
C ILE A 180 -13.11 -11.61 5.68
N GLN A 181 -14.38 -11.36 6.00
CA GLN A 181 -15.49 -12.21 5.57
C GLN A 181 -15.63 -12.23 4.04
N GLN A 182 -15.59 -11.07 3.38
CA GLN A 182 -15.72 -10.97 1.93
C GLN A 182 -14.57 -11.67 1.21
N TYR A 183 -13.34 -11.51 1.69
CA TYR A 183 -12.16 -12.18 1.15
C TYR A 183 -12.30 -13.70 1.30
N ASN A 184 -12.53 -14.18 2.52
CA ASN A 184 -12.60 -15.61 2.80
C ASN A 184 -13.74 -16.30 2.05
N ASN A 185 -14.95 -15.73 2.07
CA ASN A 185 -16.09 -16.34 1.38
C ASN A 185 -15.88 -16.39 -0.13
N ARG A 186 -15.33 -15.34 -0.73
CA ARG A 186 -15.03 -15.34 -2.18
C ARG A 186 -13.95 -16.36 -2.54
N MET A 187 -12.91 -16.50 -1.71
CA MET A 187 -11.85 -17.48 -1.93
C MET A 187 -12.37 -18.92 -1.78
N ILE A 188 -13.16 -19.20 -0.73
CA ILE A 188 -13.73 -20.53 -0.47
C ILE A 188 -14.70 -20.96 -1.58
N GLU A 189 -15.52 -20.02 -2.07
CA GLU A 189 -16.57 -20.30 -3.04
C GLU A 189 -16.13 -20.07 -4.50
N ASP A 190 -14.84 -19.80 -4.74
CA ASP A 190 -14.26 -19.48 -6.06
C ASP A 190 -15.02 -18.34 -6.80
N ARG A 191 -15.48 -17.34 -6.04
CA ARG A 191 -16.21 -16.16 -6.55
C ARG A 191 -15.28 -14.98 -6.79
N LEU A 192 -14.25 -15.22 -7.62
CA LEU A 192 -13.21 -14.24 -7.97
C LEU A 192 -13.41 -13.59 -9.35
N THR A 193 -14.54 -13.87 -10.00
CA THR A 193 -14.93 -13.26 -11.27
C THR A 193 -16.32 -12.65 -11.15
N VAL A 194 -16.63 -11.70 -12.03
CA VAL A 194 -17.99 -11.19 -12.17
C VAL A 194 -18.75 -12.17 -13.05
N SER A 195 -19.89 -12.67 -12.57
CA SER A 195 -20.76 -13.53 -13.37
C SER A 195 -21.15 -12.83 -14.68
N LYS A 196 -21.15 -13.58 -15.79
CA LYS A 196 -21.61 -13.09 -17.10
C LYS A 196 -23.09 -12.79 -17.11
#